data_AF-A0AB37GDD0-F1
#
_entry.id   AF-A0AB37GDD0-F1
#
_cell.length_a   1.000
_cell.length_b   1.000
_cell.length_c   1.000
_cell.angle_alpha   90.00
_cell.angle_beta   90.00
_cell.angle_gamma   90.00
#
_symmetry.space_group_name_H-M   'P 1'
#
loop_
_entity.id
_entity.type
_entity.pdbx_description
1 polymer ?
#
loop_
_entity_poly.entity_id
_entity_poly.type
_entity_poly.pdbx_seq_one_letter_code
_entity_poly.pdbx_strand_id
1 'polypeptide(L)'
;MLADKYLQALNTISRLAPLLDQQLEPARGNQTDAYKAPSLPRSKPPLSMTWLDLKLTIEEVLRTTCGQVRADTGGLYGKPVPTVQGMAGWLTHQRDHLAGCMWADSEVWWHMQTGQEGSSAVEETINHARLLEETLDPIVKHPPAQTTTELAATLGVTPDCIRQWKARGKLHPVGRRGKQNLYPLDQVKELLAQRVAQP
;
A
#
# COMPACT_ATOMS: atom_id res chain seq x y z
N MET A 1 -6.03 16.22 -18.21
CA MET A 1 -5.28 15.00 -18.58
C MET A 1 -4.10 14.74 -17.64
N LEU A 2 -3.10 15.63 -17.52
CA LEU A 2 -1.99 15.44 -16.57
C LEU A 2 -2.44 15.58 -15.10
N ALA A 3 -3.23 16.60 -14.79
CA ALA A 3 -3.81 16.78 -13.45
C ALA A 3 -4.66 15.59 -12.99
N ASP A 4 -5.44 14.98 -13.89
CA ASP A 4 -6.27 13.81 -13.55
C ASP A 4 -5.40 12.58 -13.27
N LYS A 5 -4.33 12.37 -14.06
CA LYS A 5 -3.34 11.30 -13.82
C LYS A 5 -2.62 11.49 -12.48
N TYR A 6 -2.26 12.71 -12.15
CA TYR A 6 -1.61 13.04 -10.89
C TYR A 6 -2.52 12.73 -9.68
N LEU A 7 -3.79 13.13 -9.73
CA LEU A 7 -4.76 12.80 -8.68
C LEU A 7 -5.05 11.31 -8.59
N GLN A 8 -5.10 10.62 -9.73
CA GLN A 8 -5.22 9.16 -9.75
C GLN A 8 -4.01 8.52 -9.08
N ALA A 9 -2.80 9.01 -9.36
CA ALA A 9 -1.57 8.54 -8.73
C ALA A 9 -1.57 8.74 -7.21
N LEU A 10 -1.96 9.93 -6.72
CA LEU A 10 -2.11 10.21 -5.29
C LEU A 10 -3.12 9.27 -4.62
N ASN A 11 -4.26 9.02 -5.27
CA ASN A 11 -5.26 8.06 -4.79
C ASN A 11 -4.72 6.63 -4.74
N THR A 12 -3.98 6.20 -5.76
CA THR A 12 -3.33 4.89 -5.80
C THR A 12 -2.31 4.76 -4.65
N ILE A 13 -1.45 5.76 -4.44
CA ILE A 13 -0.48 5.76 -3.34
C ILE A 13 -1.20 5.70 -2.00
N SER A 14 -2.20 6.55 -1.78
CA SER A 14 -2.98 6.57 -0.54
C SER A 14 -3.63 5.20 -0.25
N ARG A 15 -4.18 4.55 -1.27
CA ARG A 15 -4.82 3.23 -1.16
C ARG A 15 -3.81 2.11 -0.89
N LEU A 16 -2.63 2.15 -1.50
CA LEU A 16 -1.64 1.07 -1.44
C LEU A 16 -0.62 1.23 -0.29
N ALA A 17 -0.47 2.43 0.26
CA ALA A 17 0.45 2.71 1.36
C ALA A 17 0.30 1.78 2.58
N PRO A 18 -0.91 1.43 3.05
CA PRO A 18 -1.05 0.46 4.15
C PRO A 18 -0.50 -0.93 3.82
N LEU A 19 -0.58 -1.36 2.55
CA LEU A 19 -0.03 -2.64 2.12
C LEU A 19 1.49 -2.61 2.04
N LEU A 20 2.06 -1.47 1.62
CA LEU A 20 3.50 -1.21 1.67
C LEU A 20 4.01 -1.26 3.11
N ASP A 21 3.30 -0.61 4.05
CA ASP A 21 3.66 -0.62 5.47
C ASP A 21 3.64 -2.03 6.05
N GLN A 22 2.66 -2.86 5.68
CA GLN A 22 2.62 -4.27 6.07
C GLN A 22 3.82 -5.08 5.55
N GLN A 23 4.43 -4.70 4.41
CA GLN A 23 5.65 -5.37 3.93
C GLN A 23 6.89 -5.03 4.78
N LEU A 24 6.85 -3.93 5.52
CA LEU A 24 7.94 -3.48 6.38
C LEU A 24 7.81 -3.99 7.82
N GLU A 25 6.62 -4.46 8.23
CA GLU A 25 6.45 -5.08 9.53
C GLU A 25 7.26 -6.39 9.61
N PRO A 26 8.14 -6.58 10.61
CA PRO A 26 8.81 -7.86 10.79
C PRO A 26 7.74 -8.94 11.02
N ALA A 27 7.79 -10.00 10.21
CA ALA A 27 6.90 -11.15 10.37
C ALA A 27 6.92 -11.59 11.85
N ARG A 28 5.78 -11.52 12.53
CA ARG A 28 5.65 -11.95 13.94
C ARG A 28 5.90 -13.45 14.03
N GLY A 29 7.17 -13.84 14.16
CA GLY A 29 7.64 -15.21 14.24
C GLY A 29 9.16 -15.25 14.30
N ASN A 30 9.71 -15.33 15.51
CA ASN A 30 11.12 -15.54 15.88
C ASN A 30 12.15 -14.68 15.12
N GLN A 31 12.41 -13.50 15.69
CA GLN A 31 13.60 -12.71 15.40
C GLN A 31 14.87 -13.47 15.79
N THR A 32 15.53 -14.05 14.81
CA THR A 32 16.99 -14.25 14.80
C THR A 32 17.48 -13.97 13.38
N ASP A 33 17.46 -12.68 13.01
CA ASP A 33 18.39 -12.03 12.07
C ASP A 33 17.88 -10.61 11.80
N ALA A 34 18.44 -9.64 12.52
CA ALA A 34 17.94 -8.28 12.66
C ALA A 34 17.95 -7.39 11.39
N TYR A 35 18.27 -7.93 10.21
CA TYR A 35 18.29 -7.16 8.96
C TYR A 35 17.80 -7.94 7.73
N LYS A 36 17.28 -9.16 7.90
CA LYS A 36 16.80 -9.94 6.76
C LYS A 36 15.30 -9.73 6.60
N ALA A 37 14.93 -8.91 5.61
CA ALA A 37 13.54 -8.79 5.18
C ALA A 37 12.96 -10.19 4.96
N PRO A 38 11.75 -10.51 5.46
CA PRO A 38 11.11 -11.79 5.22
C PRO A 38 11.04 -12.05 3.71
N SER A 39 11.72 -13.10 3.23
CA SER A 39 11.64 -13.48 1.83
C SER A 39 10.29 -14.14 1.57
N LEU A 40 9.29 -13.34 1.17
CA LEU A 40 8.04 -13.89 0.65
C LEU A 40 8.26 -14.48 -0.75
N PRO A 41 7.57 -15.58 -1.09
CA PRO A 41 7.63 -16.12 -2.44
C PRO A 41 6.88 -15.18 -3.39
N ARG A 42 7.61 -14.65 -4.40
CA ARG A 42 7.13 -14.22 -5.73
C ARG A 42 6.76 -12.75 -6.05
N SER A 43 7.12 -11.76 -5.24
CA SER A 43 7.28 -10.40 -5.79
C SER A 43 8.45 -9.71 -5.13
N LYS A 44 9.57 -9.72 -5.84
CA LYS A 44 10.70 -8.86 -5.50
C LYS A 44 10.38 -7.48 -6.11
N PRO A 45 10.52 -6.37 -5.36
CA PRO A 45 10.67 -5.06 -5.99
C PRO A 45 11.80 -5.13 -7.04
N PRO A 46 11.84 -4.22 -8.03
CA PRO A 46 12.91 -4.20 -9.03
C PRO A 46 14.28 -4.33 -8.33
N LEU A 47 15.15 -5.19 -8.88
CA LEU A 47 16.35 -5.76 -8.23
C LEU A 47 17.35 -4.75 -7.64
N SER A 48 17.15 -3.45 -7.83
CA SER A 48 17.97 -2.34 -7.33
C SER A 48 17.40 -1.58 -6.12
N MET A 49 16.13 -1.79 -5.72
CA MET A 49 15.48 -0.98 -4.67
C MET A 49 14.72 -1.82 -3.64
N THR A 50 14.91 -1.57 -2.34
CA THR A 50 14.17 -2.26 -1.28
C THR A 50 12.78 -1.65 -1.04
N TRP A 51 11.88 -2.37 -0.34
CA TRP A 51 10.59 -1.80 0.09
C TRP A 51 10.74 -0.57 0.98
N LEU A 52 11.80 -0.50 1.78
CA LEU A 52 12.10 0.65 2.63
C LEU A 52 12.52 1.84 1.78
N ASP A 53 13.39 1.64 0.80
CA ASP A 53 13.82 2.69 -0.13
C ASP A 53 12.63 3.21 -0.96
N LEU A 54 11.74 2.31 -1.40
CA LEU A 54 10.49 2.70 -2.07
C LEU A 54 9.64 3.60 -1.16
N LYS A 55 9.45 3.22 0.10
CA LYS A 55 8.67 4.03 1.04
C LYS A 55 9.31 5.40 1.27
N LEU A 56 10.63 5.45 1.47
CA LEU A 56 11.36 6.68 1.73
C LEU A 56 11.31 7.65 0.54
N THR A 57 11.46 7.14 -0.68
CA THR A 57 11.37 7.96 -1.90
C THR A 57 9.97 8.54 -2.08
N ILE A 58 8.93 7.73 -1.89
CA ILE A 58 7.53 8.22 -1.91
C ILE A 58 7.29 9.25 -0.81
N GLU A 59 7.77 8.98 0.40
CA GLU A 59 7.59 9.88 1.54
C GLU A 59 8.23 11.24 1.26
N GLU A 60 9.44 11.27 0.69
CA GLU A 60 10.14 12.49 0.34
C GLU A 60 9.37 13.30 -0.73
N VAL A 61 8.88 12.63 -1.79
CA VAL A 61 8.08 13.29 -2.84
C VAL A 61 6.84 13.96 -2.25
N LEU A 62 6.09 13.22 -1.44
CA LEU A 62 4.86 13.70 -0.83
C LEU A 62 5.13 14.80 0.21
N ARG A 63 6.19 14.67 1.01
CA ARG A 63 6.56 15.64 2.05
C ARG A 63 6.95 16.98 1.43
N THR A 64 7.79 16.98 0.41
CA THR A 64 8.20 18.18 -0.32
C THR A 64 7.02 18.87 -0.97
N THR A 65 6.16 18.10 -1.64
CA THR A 65 4.91 18.61 -2.25
C THR A 65 3.97 19.21 -1.19
N CYS A 66 3.73 18.51 -0.07
CA CYS A 66 2.91 19.03 1.02
C CYS A 66 3.49 20.32 1.63
N GLY A 67 4.81 20.39 1.77
CA GLY A 67 5.52 21.57 2.23
C GLY A 67 5.25 22.77 1.34
N GLN A 68 5.37 22.59 0.02
CA GLN A 68 5.15 23.66 -0.95
C GLN A 68 3.69 24.13 -0.98
N VAL A 69 2.72 23.21 -1.02
CA VAL A 69 1.28 23.59 -0.95
C VAL A 69 0.98 24.40 0.31
N ARG A 70 1.59 24.05 1.44
CA ARG A 70 1.41 24.81 2.69
C ARG A 70 2.07 26.19 2.62
N ALA A 71 3.21 26.32 1.94
CA ALA A 71 3.86 27.61 1.72
C ALA A 71 3.00 28.52 0.85
N ASP A 72 2.48 28.01 -0.27
CA ASP A 72 1.66 28.77 -1.23
C ASP A 72 0.33 29.24 -0.61
N THR A 73 -0.25 28.42 0.27
CA THR A 73 -1.59 28.66 0.84
C THR A 73 -1.55 29.34 2.22
N GLY A 74 -0.36 29.62 2.75
CA GLY A 74 -0.21 30.09 4.14
C GLY A 74 -0.75 29.09 5.17
N GLY A 75 -0.88 27.81 4.82
CA GLY A 75 -1.41 26.76 5.69
C GLY A 75 -2.94 26.72 5.82
N LEU A 76 -3.69 27.32 4.88
CA LEU A 76 -5.16 27.37 4.89
C LEU A 76 -5.81 25.99 5.08
N TYR A 77 -5.20 24.93 4.52
CA TYR A 77 -5.72 23.56 4.56
C TYR A 77 -5.16 22.72 5.72
N GLY A 78 -4.56 23.34 6.73
CA GLY A 78 -4.00 22.66 7.90
C GLY A 78 -2.68 21.92 7.62
N LYS A 79 -2.50 20.77 8.27
CA LYS A 79 -1.29 19.94 8.18
C LYS A 79 -1.64 18.50 7.78
N PRO A 80 -0.88 17.87 6.88
CA PRO A 80 -1.08 16.46 6.58
C PRO A 80 -0.68 15.59 7.78
N VAL A 81 -1.28 14.39 7.86
CA VAL A 81 -0.79 13.34 8.75
C VAL A 81 0.55 12.84 8.19
N PRO A 82 1.62 12.73 8.99
CA PRO A 82 2.99 12.45 8.52
C PRO A 82 3.19 10.95 8.23
N THR A 83 2.33 10.40 7.37
CA THR A 83 2.43 9.05 6.81
C THR A 83 2.25 9.14 5.30
N VAL A 84 2.75 8.17 4.54
CA VAL A 84 2.57 8.14 3.07
C VAL A 84 1.08 8.20 2.71
N GLN A 85 0.24 7.39 3.37
CA GLN A 85 -1.21 7.43 3.20
C GLN A 85 -1.80 8.79 3.53
N GLY A 86 -1.40 9.37 4.68
CA GLY A 86 -1.92 10.63 5.18
C GLY A 86 -1.59 11.82 4.29
N MET A 87 -0.33 11.90 3.83
CA MET A 87 0.12 12.95 2.93
C MET A 87 -0.51 12.84 1.54
N ALA A 88 -0.54 11.62 0.97
CA ALA A 88 -1.17 11.40 -0.33
C ALA A 88 -2.67 11.73 -0.30
N GLY A 89 -3.39 11.27 0.73
CA GLY A 89 -4.80 11.58 0.92
C GLY A 89 -5.05 13.08 1.10
N TRP A 90 -4.21 13.76 1.89
CA TRP A 90 -4.31 15.20 2.08
C TRP A 90 -4.11 15.98 0.77
N LEU A 91 -3.12 15.58 -0.06
CA LEU A 91 -2.88 16.21 -1.36
C LEU A 91 -4.04 15.99 -2.34
N THR A 92 -4.70 14.82 -2.33
CA THR A 92 -5.90 14.59 -3.16
C THR A 92 -7.00 15.63 -2.90
N HIS A 93 -7.14 16.11 -1.66
CA HIS A 93 -8.12 17.13 -1.30
C HIS A 93 -7.75 18.54 -1.81
N GLN A 94 -6.51 18.76 -2.26
CA GLN A 94 -6.03 20.06 -2.78
C GLN A 94 -6.03 20.13 -4.31
N ARG A 95 -6.92 19.37 -4.96
CA ARG A 95 -7.05 19.29 -6.43
C ARG A 95 -7.00 20.64 -7.11
N ASP A 96 -7.83 21.58 -6.68
CA ASP A 96 -8.01 22.86 -7.39
C ASP A 96 -6.75 23.72 -7.30
N HIS A 97 -6.05 23.65 -6.17
CA HIS A 97 -4.77 24.32 -5.99
C HIS A 97 -3.69 23.67 -6.86
N LEU A 98 -3.52 22.35 -6.76
CA LEU A 98 -2.51 21.60 -7.51
C LEU A 98 -2.70 21.74 -9.03
N ALA A 99 -3.93 21.85 -9.52
CA ALA A 99 -4.23 22.08 -10.93
C ALA A 99 -3.74 23.44 -11.45
N GLY A 100 -3.59 24.44 -10.56
CA GLY A 100 -3.08 25.77 -10.90
C GLY A 100 -1.59 25.98 -10.64
N CYS A 101 -0.92 25.03 -10.01
CA CYS A 101 0.48 25.16 -9.58
C CYS A 101 1.46 24.77 -10.69
N MET A 102 2.13 25.75 -11.29
CA MET A 102 3.17 25.50 -12.31
C MET A 102 4.41 24.77 -11.75
N TRP A 103 4.69 24.92 -10.45
CA TRP A 103 5.87 24.28 -9.84
C TRP A 103 5.74 22.76 -9.78
N ALA A 104 4.52 22.23 -9.72
CA ALA A 104 4.29 20.79 -9.58
C ALA A 104 4.77 20.00 -10.81
N ASP A 105 4.69 20.63 -11.99
CA ASP A 105 5.15 20.08 -13.27
C ASP A 105 6.52 20.62 -13.71
N SER A 106 7.18 21.41 -12.85
CA SER A 106 8.47 22.03 -13.18
C SER A 106 9.62 21.14 -12.74
N GLU A 107 10.35 20.58 -13.72
CA GLU A 107 11.61 19.86 -13.46
C GLU A 107 12.66 20.73 -12.77
N VAL A 108 12.75 22.00 -13.17
CA VAL A 108 13.71 22.96 -12.58
C VAL A 108 13.40 23.19 -11.11
N TRP A 109 12.12 23.41 -10.78
CA TRP A 109 11.72 23.58 -9.40
C TRP A 109 11.99 22.31 -8.59
N TRP A 110 11.65 21.14 -9.14
CA TRP A 110 11.88 19.85 -8.49
C TRP A 110 13.35 19.61 -8.19
N HIS A 111 14.21 19.83 -9.17
CA HIS A 111 15.66 19.74 -9.03
C HIS A 111 16.20 20.66 -7.93
N MET A 112 15.70 21.90 -7.85
CA MET A 112 16.10 22.82 -6.78
C MET A 112 15.71 22.34 -5.37
N GLN A 113 14.63 21.57 -5.24
CA GLN A 113 14.19 21.06 -3.93
C GLN A 113 14.91 19.76 -3.54
N THR A 114 15.12 18.84 -4.48
CA THR A 114 15.54 17.46 -4.16
C THR A 114 16.90 17.08 -4.73
N GLY A 115 17.45 17.88 -5.64
CA GLY A 115 18.66 17.56 -6.41
C GLY A 115 18.44 16.51 -7.50
N GLN A 116 17.21 16.01 -7.70
CA GLN A 116 16.90 15.07 -8.78
C GLN A 116 16.81 15.79 -10.13
N GLU A 117 17.36 15.20 -11.19
CA GLU A 117 17.35 15.78 -12.54
C GLU A 117 16.32 15.08 -13.44
N GLY A 118 15.74 15.84 -14.38
CA GLY A 118 14.93 15.29 -15.48
C GLY A 118 13.58 14.71 -15.08
N SER A 119 13.00 15.18 -13.97
CA SER A 119 11.70 14.74 -13.47
C SER A 119 11.02 15.87 -12.69
N SER A 120 9.69 15.88 -12.67
CA SER A 120 8.88 16.79 -11.86
C SER A 120 8.23 16.08 -10.66
N ALA A 121 7.70 16.84 -9.70
CA ALA A 121 6.97 16.27 -8.57
C ALA A 121 5.76 15.41 -9.03
N VAL A 122 5.08 15.86 -10.10
CA VAL A 122 3.97 15.14 -10.73
C VAL A 122 4.45 13.83 -11.34
N GLU A 123 5.54 13.87 -12.11
CA GLU A 123 6.09 12.68 -12.76
C GLU A 123 6.60 11.64 -11.75
N GLU A 124 7.35 12.06 -10.73
CA GLU A 124 7.77 11.16 -9.63
C GLU A 124 6.58 10.50 -8.95
N THR A 125 5.53 11.27 -8.66
CA THR A 125 4.31 10.73 -8.01
C THR A 125 3.63 9.70 -8.91
N ILE A 126 3.52 9.96 -10.21
CA ILE A 126 2.94 9.03 -11.19
C ILE A 126 3.79 7.76 -11.30
N ASN A 127 5.11 7.90 -11.39
CA ASN A 127 6.05 6.80 -11.50
C ASN A 127 6.01 5.92 -10.25
N HIS A 128 5.97 6.52 -9.07
CA HIS A 128 5.85 5.80 -7.81
C HIS A 128 4.50 5.09 -7.65
N ALA A 129 3.39 5.72 -8.04
CA ALA A 129 2.08 5.08 -8.03
C ALA A 129 2.05 3.84 -8.93
N ARG A 130 2.60 3.96 -10.14
CA ARG A 130 2.75 2.84 -11.08
C ARG A 130 3.64 1.74 -10.50
N LEU A 131 4.77 2.11 -9.91
CA LEU A 131 5.70 1.15 -9.31
C LEU A 131 5.06 0.42 -8.12
N LEU A 132 4.28 1.11 -7.28
CA LEU A 132 3.51 0.48 -6.21
C LEU A 132 2.48 -0.51 -6.77
N GLU A 133 1.75 -0.13 -7.82
CA GLU A 133 0.82 -1.04 -8.47
C GLU A 133 1.54 -2.27 -8.99
N GLU A 134 2.60 -2.12 -9.79
CA GLU A 134 3.34 -3.25 -10.36
C GLU A 134 3.96 -4.17 -9.29
N THR A 135 4.49 -3.59 -8.21
CA THR A 135 5.15 -4.36 -7.13
C THR A 135 4.17 -5.03 -6.18
N LEU A 136 3.02 -4.40 -5.90
CA LEU A 136 1.99 -4.93 -5.00
C LEU A 136 0.88 -5.69 -5.75
N ASP A 137 0.77 -5.61 -7.07
CA ASP A 137 -0.25 -6.30 -7.89
C ASP A 137 -0.31 -7.80 -7.59
N PRO A 138 0.80 -8.54 -7.46
CA PRO A 138 0.76 -9.95 -7.06
C PRO A 138 0.15 -10.17 -5.66
N ILE A 139 0.39 -9.27 -4.72
CA ILE A 139 -0.16 -9.32 -3.35
C ILE A 139 -1.64 -8.97 -3.34
N VAL A 140 -2.05 -8.00 -4.17
CA VAL A 140 -3.45 -7.59 -4.33
C VAL A 140 -4.26 -8.69 -5.01
N LYS A 141 -3.73 -9.29 -6.08
CA LYS A 141 -4.37 -10.39 -6.82
C LYS A 141 -4.34 -11.71 -6.06
N HIS A 142 -3.31 -11.96 -5.27
CA HIS A 142 -3.15 -13.16 -4.47
C HIS A 142 -2.78 -12.79 -3.03
N PRO A 143 -3.78 -12.39 -2.21
CA PRO A 143 -3.55 -12.04 -0.82
C PRO A 143 -2.82 -13.19 -0.10
N PRO A 144 -1.81 -12.88 0.73
CA PRO A 144 -1.10 -13.91 1.47
C PRO A 144 -2.07 -14.71 2.33
N ALA A 145 -1.81 -16.01 2.46
CA ALA A 145 -2.66 -16.88 3.27
C ALA A 145 -2.67 -16.40 4.73
N GLN A 146 -3.87 -16.33 5.30
CA GLN A 146 -4.15 -15.74 6.60
C GLN A 146 -4.54 -16.82 7.61
N THR A 147 -4.34 -16.52 8.89
CA THR A 147 -4.77 -17.39 9.99
C THR A 147 -6.29 -17.38 10.13
N THR A 148 -6.84 -18.38 10.82
CA THR A 148 -8.28 -18.43 11.11
C THR A 148 -8.80 -17.14 11.77
N THR A 149 -8.05 -16.55 12.70
CA THR A 149 -8.47 -15.35 13.42
C THR A 149 -8.47 -14.11 12.53
N GLU A 150 -7.43 -13.95 11.69
CA GLU A 150 -7.33 -12.85 10.72
C GLU A 150 -8.49 -12.92 9.70
N LEU A 151 -8.78 -14.12 9.18
CA LEU A 151 -9.87 -14.35 8.23
C LEU A 151 -11.25 -14.11 8.84
N ALA A 152 -11.45 -14.55 10.09
CA ALA A 152 -12.68 -14.33 10.83
C ALA A 152 -12.98 -12.83 10.98
N ALA A 153 -11.97 -12.05 11.39
CA ALA A 153 -12.08 -10.60 11.49
C ALA A 153 -12.34 -9.94 10.12
N THR A 154 -11.61 -10.36 9.09
CA THR A 154 -11.72 -9.80 7.73
C THR A 154 -13.10 -10.05 7.10
N LEU A 155 -13.68 -11.22 7.31
CA LEU A 155 -14.93 -11.64 6.66
C LEU A 155 -16.17 -11.48 7.56
N GLY A 156 -16.01 -11.01 8.79
CA GLY A 156 -17.13 -10.87 9.74
C GLY A 156 -17.75 -12.22 10.14
N VAL A 157 -16.97 -13.30 10.15
CA VAL A 157 -17.42 -14.65 10.55
C VAL A 157 -16.75 -15.08 11.84
N THR A 158 -17.35 -16.04 12.55
CA THR A 158 -16.70 -16.60 13.74
C THR A 158 -15.53 -17.51 13.36
N PRO A 159 -14.43 -17.55 14.14
CA PRO A 159 -13.33 -18.49 13.94
C PRO A 159 -13.78 -19.96 13.86
N ASP A 160 -14.85 -20.33 14.59
CA ASP A 160 -15.40 -21.68 14.56
C ASP A 160 -16.01 -22.06 13.21
N CYS A 161 -16.60 -21.11 12.49
CA CYS A 161 -17.10 -21.35 11.13
C CYS A 161 -15.98 -21.87 10.21
N ILE A 162 -14.82 -21.22 10.25
CA ILE A 162 -13.66 -21.58 9.45
C ILE A 162 -13.09 -22.94 9.92
N ARG A 163 -13.05 -23.20 11.23
CA ARG A 163 -12.62 -24.51 11.77
C ARG A 163 -13.56 -25.64 11.35
N GLN A 164 -14.87 -25.39 11.31
CA GLN A 164 -15.86 -26.36 10.84
C GLN A 164 -15.69 -26.67 9.35
N TRP A 165 -15.44 -25.67 8.51
CA TRP A 165 -15.14 -25.91 7.09
C TRP A 165 -13.90 -26.78 6.91
N LYS A 166 -12.85 -26.53 7.70
CA LYS A 166 -11.66 -27.39 7.73
C LYS A 166 -11.99 -28.82 8.20
N ALA A 167 -12.74 -28.96 9.30
CA ALA A 167 -13.11 -30.27 9.86
C ALA A 167 -13.97 -31.10 8.89
N ARG A 168 -14.79 -30.43 8.07
CA ARG A 168 -15.62 -31.04 7.02
C ARG A 168 -14.86 -31.28 5.70
N GLY A 169 -13.55 -31.02 5.66
CA GLY A 169 -12.73 -31.19 4.45
C GLY A 169 -13.02 -30.19 3.33
N LYS A 170 -13.78 -29.13 3.59
CA LYS A 170 -14.10 -28.09 2.59
C LYS A 170 -13.00 -27.05 2.43
N LEU A 171 -12.16 -26.89 3.46
CA LEU A 171 -11.09 -25.90 3.49
C LEU A 171 -9.75 -26.58 3.83
N HIS A 172 -8.75 -26.39 2.98
CA HIS A 172 -7.43 -27.00 3.13
C HIS A 172 -6.39 -25.94 3.49
N PRO A 173 -5.57 -26.17 4.54
CA PRO A 173 -4.51 -25.24 4.89
C PRO A 173 -3.38 -25.30 3.86
N VAL A 174 -2.90 -24.15 3.41
CA VAL A 174 -1.78 -24.03 2.46
C VAL A 174 -0.43 -23.87 3.15
N GLY A 175 -0.44 -23.68 4.47
CA GLY A 175 0.77 -23.51 5.27
C GLY A 175 0.46 -23.32 6.75
N ARG A 176 1.48 -22.94 7.52
CA ARG A 176 1.37 -22.63 8.95
C ARG A 176 2.17 -21.37 9.32
N ARG A 177 1.65 -20.59 10.26
CA ARG A 177 2.37 -19.51 10.97
C ARG A 177 2.43 -19.90 12.45
N GLY A 178 3.60 -20.37 12.88
CA GLY A 178 3.74 -21.05 14.17
C GLY A 178 2.82 -22.29 14.26
N LYS A 179 1.96 -22.34 15.28
CA LYS A 179 0.98 -23.43 15.48
C LYS A 179 -0.33 -23.24 14.70
N GLN A 180 -0.52 -22.10 14.04
CA GLN A 180 -1.76 -21.74 13.37
C GLN A 180 -1.72 -22.13 11.89
N ASN A 181 -2.81 -22.68 11.36
CA ASN A 181 -2.94 -22.96 9.94
C ASN A 181 -3.22 -21.68 9.15
N LEU A 182 -2.69 -21.61 7.93
CA LEU A 182 -2.92 -20.52 6.99
C LEU A 182 -3.84 -20.99 5.86
N TYR A 183 -4.79 -20.12 5.49
CA TYR A 183 -5.78 -20.39 4.45
C TYR A 183 -5.82 -19.22 3.45
N PRO A 184 -5.98 -19.51 2.14
CA PRO A 184 -6.19 -18.47 1.14
C PRO A 184 -7.51 -17.74 1.38
N LEU A 185 -7.50 -16.41 1.29
CA LEU A 185 -8.71 -15.59 1.49
C LEU A 185 -9.83 -15.97 0.49
N ASP A 186 -9.47 -16.20 -0.78
CA ASP A 186 -10.44 -16.46 -1.85
C ASP A 186 -11.21 -17.76 -1.62
N GLN A 187 -10.52 -18.82 -1.19
CA GLN A 187 -11.17 -20.10 -0.85
C GLN A 187 -12.18 -19.95 0.29
N VAL A 188 -11.87 -19.09 1.27
CA VAL A 188 -12.77 -18.85 2.41
C VAL A 188 -13.95 -17.97 1.99
N LYS A 189 -13.74 -16.99 1.10
CA LYS A 189 -14.80 -16.18 0.49
C LYS A 189 -15.77 -17.03 -0.33
N GLU A 190 -15.28 -17.96 -1.13
CA GLU A 190 -16.10 -18.88 -1.90
C GLU A 190 -17.00 -19.73 -1.00
N LEU A 191 -16.45 -20.28 0.09
CA LEU A 191 -17.23 -21.05 1.06
C LEU A 191 -18.27 -20.21 1.81
N LEU A 192 -17.94 -18.95 2.10
CA LEU A 192 -18.89 -18.01 2.68
C LEU A 192 -20.03 -17.70 1.71
N ALA A 193 -19.72 -17.43 0.44
CA ALA A 193 -20.71 -17.17 -0.60
C ALA A 193 -21.63 -18.39 -0.80
N GLN A 194 -21.08 -19.60 -0.85
CA GLN A 194 -21.87 -20.84 -0.92
C GLN A 194 -22.80 -21.03 0.27
N ARG A 195 -22.37 -20.62 1.48
CA ARG A 195 -23.21 -20.67 2.68
C ARG A 195 -24.36 -19.67 2.63
N VAL A 196 -24.11 -18.44 2.16
CA VAL A 196 -25.15 -17.40 2.05
C VAL A 196 -26.17 -17.76 0.96
N ALA A 197 -25.75 -18.46 -0.10
CA ALA A 197 -26.62 -18.92 -1.17
C ALA A 197 -27.47 -20.17 -0.80
N GLN A 198 -27.21 -20.83 0.33
CA GLN A 198 -28.00 -21.96 0.83
C GLN A 198 -28.97 -21.46 1.92
N PRO A 199 -30.29 -21.44 1.66
CA PRO A 199 -31.29 -20.98 2.62
C PRO A 199 -31.40 -21.88 3.86
#